data_AF-A0A168W0J0-F1
#
_entry.id   AF-A0A168W0J0-F1
#
_cell.length_a   1.000
_cell.length_b   1.000
_cell.length_c   1.000
_cell.angle_alpha   90.00
_cell.angle_beta   90.00
_cell.angle_gamma   90.00
#
_symmetry.space_group_name_H-M   'P 1'
#
loop_
_entity.id
_entity.type
_entity.pdbx_description
1 polymer ?
#
loop_
_entity_poly.entity_id
_entity_poly.type
_entity_poly.pdbx_seq_one_letter_code
_entity_poly.pdbx_strand_id
1 'polypeptide(L)'
;MEKAYHFILLLFISLLLVSCSTKTVKSDKDSDQISYDFSQDNQTFQIIPLYEEVLDYTNFIKKSPSMNNKQEYNKKVVIPFQNKASKENVDIQSGYFDYFSPTNDTKKLAEDTKKLLQQQKQINAIIKRALIKSSEQFPGTDKTIFIMPNNPESNIAIQEMQGVAGWTLSQNVILLQISPSYSEESLKYLIAHEYHHTKFLESASNLNISLIEKFIFEGKADNFASIIYPEHTTPWTKPLSEVDLNHVLGQLHVNKDSLDPSLYNEFFDGNAMKNIPKWSNYKVGFQMTKSYLEKHPHLSIEEWTKLNAEQIVQGSKYHNIYK
;
A
#
# COMPACT_ATOMS: atom_id res chain seq x y z
N MET A 1 -97.69 -13.53 29.57
CA MET A 1 -97.63 -12.15 30.09
C MET A 1 -96.32 -12.07 30.85
N GLU A 2 -95.32 -11.27 30.54
CA GLU A 2 -95.14 -10.16 29.60
C GLU A 2 -93.71 -10.22 29.08
N LYS A 3 -93.54 -9.75 27.85
CA LYS A 3 -92.25 -9.49 27.21
C LYS A 3 -91.67 -8.21 27.84
N ALA A 4 -90.38 -8.23 28.13
CA ALA A 4 -89.58 -7.01 28.25
C ALA A 4 -88.35 -7.16 27.35
N TYR A 5 -88.44 -6.60 26.15
CA TYR A 5 -87.31 -6.28 25.27
C TYR A 5 -86.70 -4.98 25.76
N HIS A 6 -85.38 -4.93 26.01
CA HIS A 6 -84.52 -3.74 25.88
C HIS A 6 -83.09 -4.29 25.69
N PHE A 7 -82.55 -4.27 24.47
CA PHE A 7 -81.78 -3.17 23.83
C PHE A 7 -80.27 -3.46 23.91
N ILE A 8 -79.73 -3.93 22.78
CA ILE A 8 -78.45 -3.57 22.15
C ILE A 8 -77.25 -3.34 23.09
N LEU A 9 -76.21 -4.19 22.98
CA LEU A 9 -74.87 -3.76 22.54
C LEU A 9 -73.98 -4.95 22.16
N LEU A 10 -73.72 -5.09 20.86
CA LEU A 10 -72.59 -5.84 20.31
C LEU A 10 -71.31 -5.09 20.70
N LEU A 11 -70.52 -5.65 21.61
CA LEU A 11 -69.14 -5.21 21.85
C LEU A 11 -68.20 -6.25 21.22
N PHE A 12 -67.96 -6.07 19.92
CA PHE A 12 -66.74 -6.56 19.27
C PHE A 12 -65.55 -5.90 19.97
N ILE A 13 -64.86 -6.63 20.83
CA ILE A 13 -63.53 -6.21 21.29
C ILE A 13 -62.57 -6.49 20.13
N SER A 14 -62.43 -5.51 19.25
CA SER A 14 -61.28 -5.39 18.37
C SER A 14 -60.07 -5.11 19.26
N LEU A 15 -59.22 -6.11 19.44
CA LEU A 15 -57.84 -5.90 19.92
C LEU A 15 -57.13 -5.02 18.90
N LEU A 16 -57.16 -3.71 19.13
CA LEU A 16 -56.23 -2.77 18.56
C LEU A 16 -54.85 -3.13 19.11
N LEU A 17 -54.08 -3.92 18.35
CA LEU A 17 -52.64 -3.98 18.48
C LEU A 17 -52.12 -2.58 18.17
N VAL A 18 -51.98 -1.77 19.22
CA VAL A 18 -51.13 -0.59 19.22
C VAL A 18 -49.71 -1.12 19.03
N SER A 19 -49.32 -1.29 17.78
CA SER A 19 -47.93 -1.38 17.40
C SER A 19 -47.32 -0.01 17.68
N CYS A 20 -46.83 0.17 18.89
CA CYS A 20 -45.87 1.23 19.18
C CYS A 20 -44.72 1.05 18.19
N SER A 21 -44.73 1.88 17.15
CA SER A 21 -43.58 2.12 16.29
C SER A 21 -42.54 2.84 17.14
N THR A 22 -41.84 2.07 17.97
CA THR A 22 -40.48 2.44 18.34
C THR A 22 -39.74 2.50 17.02
N LYS A 23 -39.50 3.74 16.55
CA LYS A 23 -38.45 4.02 15.60
C LYS A 23 -37.18 3.38 16.17
N THR A 24 -36.90 2.15 15.76
CA THR A 24 -35.57 1.60 15.77
C THR A 24 -34.75 2.63 15.00
N VAL A 25 -33.98 3.41 15.75
CA VAL A 25 -32.78 4.05 15.24
C VAL A 25 -32.09 2.93 14.47
N LYS A 26 -32.10 3.01 13.13
CA LYS A 26 -31.23 2.17 12.32
C LYS A 26 -29.85 2.46 12.85
N SER A 27 -29.26 1.52 13.59
CA SER A 27 -27.82 1.53 13.75
C SER A 27 -27.28 1.53 12.33
N ASP A 28 -26.50 2.54 11.96
CA ASP A 28 -25.62 2.44 10.80
C ASP A 28 -24.78 1.19 11.05
N LYS A 29 -25.19 0.06 10.48
CA LYS A 29 -24.28 -1.06 10.30
C LYS A 29 -23.31 -0.56 9.25
N ASP A 30 -22.22 0.06 9.71
CA ASP A 30 -20.99 0.15 8.92
C ASP A 30 -20.80 -1.24 8.29
N SER A 31 -20.70 -1.30 6.96
CA SER A 31 -20.61 -2.56 6.23
C SER A 31 -19.41 -3.37 6.74
N ASP A 32 -19.60 -4.63 7.09
CA ASP A 32 -18.49 -5.51 7.51
C ASP A 32 -17.40 -5.54 6.43
N GLN A 33 -16.12 -5.52 6.82
CA GLN A 33 -15.02 -5.58 5.85
C GLN A 33 -14.97 -6.96 5.19
N ILE A 34 -14.67 -7.02 3.89
CA ILE A 34 -14.70 -8.29 3.15
C ILE A 34 -13.31 -8.65 2.62
N SER A 35 -12.80 -9.83 2.98
CA SER A 35 -11.65 -10.44 2.27
C SER A 35 -12.06 -10.82 0.86
N TYR A 36 -11.17 -10.60 -0.11
CA TYR A 36 -11.47 -10.81 -1.52
C TYR A 36 -10.40 -11.65 -2.20
N ASP A 37 -10.79 -12.84 -2.60
CA ASP A 37 -9.91 -13.81 -3.25
C ASP A 37 -10.27 -13.93 -4.74
N PHE A 38 -9.26 -14.10 -5.58
CA PHE A 38 -9.42 -14.40 -7.00
C PHE A 38 -8.20 -15.15 -7.54
N SER A 39 -8.35 -15.72 -8.73
CA SER A 39 -7.25 -16.40 -9.42
C SER A 39 -7.09 -15.83 -10.83
N GLN A 40 -5.86 -15.83 -11.32
CA GLN A 40 -5.49 -15.55 -12.71
C GLN A 40 -4.50 -16.64 -13.12
N ASP A 41 -4.87 -17.43 -14.13
CA ASP A 41 -4.12 -18.63 -14.54
C ASP A 41 -3.80 -19.56 -13.36
N ASN A 42 -2.52 -19.81 -13.08
CA ASN A 42 -2.06 -20.67 -11.97
C ASN A 42 -1.69 -19.89 -10.70
N GLN A 43 -2.01 -18.60 -10.62
CA GLN A 43 -1.68 -17.73 -9.50
C GLN A 43 -2.96 -17.31 -8.77
N THR A 44 -2.97 -17.42 -7.45
CA THR A 44 -4.05 -16.93 -6.59
C THR A 44 -3.65 -15.66 -5.87
N PHE A 45 -4.67 -14.83 -5.61
CA PHE A 45 -4.50 -13.53 -4.97
C PHE A 45 -5.55 -13.39 -3.87
N GLN A 46 -5.10 -12.98 -2.69
CA GLN A 46 -5.95 -12.69 -1.56
C GLN A 46 -5.78 -11.23 -1.13
N ILE A 47 -6.89 -10.50 -0.99
CA ILE A 47 -6.92 -9.14 -0.48
C ILE A 47 -7.54 -9.15 0.92
N ILE A 48 -6.79 -8.67 1.92
CA ILE A 48 -7.19 -8.65 3.33
C ILE A 48 -7.23 -7.20 3.84
N PRO A 49 -8.42 -6.62 4.08
CA PRO A 49 -8.54 -5.33 4.73
C PRO A 49 -8.19 -5.42 6.24
N LEU A 50 -7.72 -4.30 6.80
CA LEU A 50 -7.50 -4.08 8.24
C LEU A 50 -8.36 -2.90 8.77
N TYR A 51 -9.48 -2.61 8.11
CA TYR A 51 -10.35 -1.49 8.46
C TYR A 51 -11.01 -1.68 9.82
N GLU A 52 -11.46 -2.89 10.15
CA GLU A 52 -12.08 -3.20 11.45
C GLU A 52 -11.09 -3.08 12.60
N GLU A 53 -9.86 -3.56 12.41
CA GLU A 53 -8.75 -3.42 13.36
C GLU A 53 -8.47 -1.94 13.68
N VAL A 54 -8.43 -1.09 12.64
CA VAL A 54 -8.23 0.36 12.81
C VAL A 54 -9.45 1.05 13.44
N LEU A 55 -10.67 0.62 13.09
CA LEU A 55 -11.89 1.16 13.71
C LEU A 55 -12.01 0.75 15.19
N ASP A 56 -11.64 -0.47 15.57
CA ASP A 56 -11.60 -0.90 16.97
C ASP A 56 -10.59 -0.05 17.77
N TYR A 57 -9.39 0.16 17.21
CA TYR A 57 -8.39 1.06 17.79
C TYR A 57 -8.90 2.48 18.00
N THR A 58 -9.44 3.13 16.96
CA THR A 58 -9.89 4.53 17.07
C THR A 58 -11.10 4.67 18.00
N ASN A 59 -12.03 3.71 18.00
CA ASN A 59 -13.15 3.68 18.93
C ASN A 59 -12.71 3.49 20.38
N PHE A 60 -11.65 2.70 20.62
CA PHE A 60 -11.07 2.53 21.95
C PHE A 60 -10.46 3.83 22.47
N ILE A 61 -9.59 4.47 21.68
CA ILE A 61 -8.95 5.75 22.07
C ILE A 61 -9.99 6.83 22.35
N LYS A 62 -11.05 6.90 21.54
CA LYS A 62 -12.17 7.84 21.78
C LYS A 62 -12.85 7.64 23.14
N LYS A 63 -12.98 6.40 23.62
CA LYS A 63 -13.59 6.07 24.93
C LYS A 63 -12.61 6.17 26.09
N SER A 64 -11.30 6.11 25.83
CA SER A 64 -10.25 6.09 26.85
C SER A 64 -9.08 7.01 26.46
N PRO A 65 -9.31 8.34 26.43
CA PRO A 65 -8.35 9.31 25.87
C PRO A 65 -7.04 9.45 26.67
N SER A 66 -6.99 8.96 27.91
CA SER A 66 -5.78 8.96 28.75
C SER A 66 -4.85 7.77 28.51
N MET A 67 -5.25 6.82 27.65
CA MET A 67 -4.46 5.62 27.38
C MET A 67 -3.25 5.90 26.49
N ASN A 68 -2.26 5.02 26.56
CA ASN A 68 -1.08 5.11 25.71
C ASN A 68 -1.44 4.76 24.26
N ASN A 69 -1.55 5.78 23.42
CA ASN A 69 -1.94 5.67 22.02
C ASN A 69 -1.09 4.64 21.23
N LYS A 70 0.23 4.67 21.42
CA LYS A 70 1.18 3.79 20.73
C LYS A 70 0.99 2.32 21.13
N GLN A 71 0.81 2.07 22.42
CA GLN A 71 0.60 0.72 22.94
C GLN A 71 -0.72 0.11 22.43
N GLU A 72 -1.79 0.90 22.41
CA GLU A 72 -3.10 0.44 21.94
C GLU A 72 -3.13 0.22 20.43
N TYR A 73 -2.48 1.08 19.65
CA TYR A 73 -2.31 0.86 18.22
C TYR A 73 -1.55 -0.43 17.93
N ASN A 74 -0.46 -0.69 18.66
CA ASN A 74 0.27 -1.95 18.54
C ASN A 74 -0.63 -3.17 18.83
N LYS A 75 -1.37 -3.12 19.94
CA LYS A 75 -2.25 -4.22 20.38
C LYS A 75 -3.40 -4.49 19.41
N LYS A 76 -4.01 -3.44 18.85
CA LYS A 76 -5.26 -3.52 18.09
C LYS A 76 -5.08 -3.54 16.58
N VAL A 77 -3.93 -3.10 16.07
CA VAL A 77 -3.65 -3.07 14.62
C VAL A 77 -2.45 -3.95 14.27
N VAL A 78 -1.29 -3.71 14.89
CA VAL A 78 -0.03 -4.37 14.52
C VAL A 78 -0.04 -5.86 14.86
N ILE A 79 -0.41 -6.23 16.08
CA ILE A 79 -0.46 -7.65 16.50
C ILE A 79 -1.48 -8.45 15.65
N PRO A 80 -2.73 -7.96 15.42
CA PRO A 80 -3.66 -8.63 14.50
C PRO A 80 -3.12 -8.78 13.08
N PHE A 81 -2.46 -7.75 12.54
CA PHE A 81 -1.78 -7.85 11.25
C PHE A 81 -0.71 -8.96 11.26
N GLN A 82 0.19 -8.96 12.23
CA GLN A 82 1.28 -9.95 12.33
C GLN A 82 0.75 -11.38 12.51
N ASN A 83 -0.34 -11.57 13.26
CA ASN A 83 -1.01 -12.86 13.38
C ASN A 83 -1.61 -13.35 12.04
N LYS A 84 -2.05 -12.45 11.16
CA LYS A 84 -2.50 -12.81 9.81
C LYS A 84 -1.31 -13.04 8.88
N ALA A 85 -0.32 -12.15 8.89
CA ALA A 85 0.85 -12.19 8.01
C ALA A 85 1.81 -13.35 8.32
N SER A 86 1.89 -13.81 9.58
CA SER A 86 2.69 -14.98 9.96
C SER A 86 2.25 -16.29 9.29
N LYS A 87 0.99 -16.38 8.84
CA LYS A 87 0.51 -17.50 8.01
C LYS A 87 1.21 -17.57 6.66
N GLU A 88 1.75 -16.44 6.19
CA GLU A 88 2.56 -16.28 4.99
C GLU A 88 4.07 -16.25 5.29
N ASN A 89 4.48 -16.72 6.48
CA ASN A 89 5.86 -16.66 6.98
C ASN A 89 6.45 -15.24 7.04
N VAL A 90 5.62 -14.21 7.19
CA VAL A 90 6.08 -12.83 7.41
C VAL A 90 6.18 -12.55 8.90
N ASP A 91 7.38 -12.13 9.33
CA ASP A 91 7.65 -11.63 10.67
C ASP A 91 8.25 -10.22 10.60
N ILE A 92 7.45 -9.21 10.93
CA ILE A 92 7.85 -7.80 10.87
C ILE A 92 8.70 -7.34 12.07
N GLN A 93 8.89 -8.19 13.09
CA GLN A 93 9.68 -7.95 14.32
C GLN A 93 9.72 -6.46 14.76
N SER A 94 10.91 -5.87 14.84
CA SER A 94 11.12 -4.47 15.22
C SER A 94 10.90 -3.45 14.09
N GLY A 95 10.73 -3.91 12.85
CA GLY A 95 10.52 -3.07 11.66
C GLY A 95 9.09 -2.53 11.52
N TYR A 96 8.19 -2.85 12.45
CA TYR A 96 6.80 -2.42 12.34
C TYR A 96 6.63 -0.89 12.35
N PHE A 97 7.53 -0.11 12.99
CA PHE A 97 7.41 1.35 13.00
C PHE A 97 7.53 1.99 11.63
N ASP A 98 8.26 1.33 10.71
CA ASP A 98 8.47 1.83 9.36
C ASP A 98 7.18 1.82 8.53
N TYR A 99 6.23 0.94 8.90
CA TYR A 99 4.96 0.76 8.19
C TYR A 99 3.74 1.15 9.03
N PHE A 100 3.83 1.00 10.35
CA PHE A 100 2.72 1.14 11.30
C PHE A 100 3.04 2.23 12.32
N SER A 101 2.54 3.43 12.05
CA SER A 101 2.67 4.56 12.95
C SER A 101 1.31 5.05 13.44
N PRO A 102 1.06 5.13 14.77
CA PRO A 102 -0.17 5.71 15.29
C PRO A 102 -0.27 7.19 14.92
N THR A 103 -1.49 7.71 14.91
CA THR A 103 -1.77 9.13 14.68
C THR A 103 -2.34 9.79 15.93
N ASN A 104 -2.11 11.08 16.08
CA ASN A 104 -2.81 11.86 17.10
C ASN A 104 -4.24 12.21 16.66
N ASP A 105 -4.51 12.27 15.35
CA ASP A 105 -5.85 12.54 14.80
C ASP A 105 -6.65 11.25 14.58
N THR A 106 -6.93 10.55 15.68
CA THR A 106 -7.70 9.29 15.66
C THR A 106 -9.14 9.46 15.17
N LYS A 107 -9.70 10.67 15.30
CA LYS A 107 -11.03 11.01 14.76
C LYS A 107 -10.99 11.00 13.24
N LYS A 108 -10.03 11.70 12.63
CA LYS A 108 -9.85 11.73 11.18
C LYS A 108 -9.54 10.34 10.62
N LEU A 109 -8.68 9.57 11.29
CA LEU A 109 -8.40 8.19 10.91
C LEU A 109 -9.67 7.34 10.88
N ALA A 110 -10.55 7.45 11.88
CA ALA A 110 -11.82 6.73 11.90
C ALA A 110 -12.73 7.15 10.73
N GLU A 111 -12.86 8.44 10.46
CA GLU A 111 -13.66 8.97 9.35
C GLU A 111 -13.14 8.48 7.99
N ASP A 112 -11.83 8.53 7.79
CA ASP A 112 -11.19 8.11 6.54
C ASP A 112 -11.27 6.58 6.38
N THR A 113 -11.12 5.81 7.46
CA THR A 113 -11.33 4.35 7.44
C THR A 113 -12.74 3.96 7.02
N LYS A 114 -13.77 4.66 7.54
CA LYS A 114 -15.16 4.43 7.12
C LYS A 114 -15.39 4.72 5.64
N LYS A 115 -14.77 5.78 5.09
CA LYS A 115 -14.86 6.07 3.65
C LYS A 115 -14.22 4.98 2.80
N LEU A 116 -13.06 4.48 3.21
CA LEU A 116 -12.39 3.37 2.50
C LEU A 116 -13.23 2.09 2.56
N LEU A 117 -13.84 1.80 3.71
CA LEU A 117 -14.75 0.67 3.87
C LEU A 117 -15.96 0.76 2.91
N GLN A 118 -16.54 1.96 2.75
CA GLN A 118 -17.61 2.20 1.76
C GLN A 118 -17.11 2.02 0.30
N GLN A 119 -15.84 2.33 0.04
CA GLN A 119 -15.21 2.22 -1.28
C GLN A 119 -14.56 0.84 -1.53
N GLN A 120 -14.64 -0.10 -0.57
CA GLN A 120 -13.83 -1.32 -0.58
C GLN A 120 -13.99 -2.14 -1.88
N LYS A 121 -15.21 -2.29 -2.38
CA LYS A 121 -15.46 -3.02 -3.64
C LYS A 121 -14.75 -2.41 -4.83
N GLN A 122 -14.70 -1.08 -4.91
CA GLN A 122 -14.00 -0.37 -5.98
C GLN A 122 -12.48 -0.55 -5.83
N ILE A 123 -11.94 -0.38 -4.62
CA ILE A 123 -10.52 -0.57 -4.33
C ILE A 123 -10.08 -2.00 -4.71
N ASN A 124 -10.83 -3.02 -4.27
CA ASN A 124 -10.55 -4.42 -4.62
C ASN A 124 -10.56 -4.65 -6.14
N ALA A 125 -11.49 -4.03 -6.88
CA ALA A 125 -11.56 -4.14 -8.33
C ALA A 125 -10.38 -3.44 -9.04
N ILE A 126 -9.85 -2.34 -8.49
CA ILE A 126 -8.65 -1.67 -9.01
C ILE A 126 -7.42 -2.56 -8.78
N ILE A 127 -7.24 -3.04 -7.55
CA ILE A 127 -6.10 -3.90 -7.18
C ILE A 127 -6.12 -5.18 -8.00
N LYS A 128 -7.28 -5.84 -8.14
CA LYS A 128 -7.43 -7.03 -9.00
C LYS A 128 -6.98 -6.77 -10.43
N ARG A 129 -7.45 -5.68 -11.06
CA ARG A 129 -7.07 -5.35 -12.43
C ARG A 129 -5.56 -5.14 -12.57
N ALA A 130 -4.93 -4.50 -11.58
CA ALA A 130 -3.50 -4.29 -11.61
C ALA A 130 -2.70 -5.57 -11.41
N LEU A 131 -3.08 -6.43 -10.45
CA LEU A 131 -2.44 -7.73 -10.23
C LEU A 131 -2.58 -8.67 -11.43
N ILE A 132 -3.76 -8.71 -12.09
CA ILE A 132 -3.94 -9.47 -13.33
C ILE A 132 -2.97 -8.98 -14.40
N LYS A 133 -2.96 -7.67 -14.67
CA LYS A 133 -2.09 -7.10 -15.70
C LYS A 133 -0.60 -7.33 -15.41
N SER A 134 -0.19 -7.25 -14.15
CA SER A 134 1.19 -7.53 -13.74
C SER A 134 1.55 -9.00 -13.86
N SER A 135 0.68 -9.91 -13.44
CA SER A 135 0.92 -11.36 -13.52
C SER A 135 0.89 -11.91 -14.95
N GLU A 136 0.10 -11.31 -15.86
CA GLU A 136 0.16 -11.64 -17.29
C GLU A 136 1.52 -11.32 -17.92
N GLN A 137 2.19 -10.25 -17.45
CA GLN A 137 3.50 -9.83 -17.95
C GLN A 137 4.67 -10.53 -17.24
N PHE A 138 4.51 -10.86 -15.96
CA PHE A 138 5.56 -11.49 -15.16
C PHE A 138 4.96 -12.51 -14.17
N PRO A 139 4.54 -13.70 -14.63
CA PRO A 139 3.85 -14.69 -13.81
C PRO A 139 4.61 -15.08 -12.54
N GLY A 140 3.92 -15.29 -11.41
CA GLY A 140 4.56 -15.64 -10.13
C GLY A 140 3.73 -16.52 -9.21
N THR A 141 4.15 -16.62 -7.95
CA THR A 141 3.47 -17.42 -6.91
C THR A 141 2.32 -16.67 -6.26
N ASP A 142 1.49 -17.37 -5.49
CA ASP A 142 0.37 -16.76 -4.77
C ASP A 142 0.77 -15.51 -3.97
N LYS A 143 -0.11 -14.49 -3.98
CA LYS A 143 0.12 -13.21 -3.29
C LYS A 143 -1.01 -12.86 -2.33
N THR A 144 -0.62 -12.32 -1.18
CA THR A 144 -1.51 -11.75 -0.17
C THR A 144 -1.27 -10.24 -0.05
N ILE A 145 -2.33 -9.46 -0.21
CA ILE A 145 -2.31 -8.01 -0.19
C ILE A 145 -3.09 -7.53 1.03
N PHE A 146 -2.39 -6.96 1.99
CA PHE A 146 -3.01 -6.29 3.13
C PHE A 146 -3.32 -4.85 2.79
N ILE A 147 -4.51 -4.36 3.18
CA ILE A 147 -4.93 -2.98 2.93
C ILE A 147 -5.34 -2.33 4.24
N MET A 148 -4.81 -1.15 4.50
CA MET A 148 -5.19 -0.34 5.66
C MET A 148 -5.29 1.15 5.29
N PRO A 149 -5.96 1.98 6.10
CA PRO A 149 -5.95 3.43 5.91
C PRO A 149 -4.55 4.00 6.08
N ASN A 150 -4.23 5.02 5.28
CA ASN A 150 -3.07 5.88 5.51
C ASN A 150 -3.18 6.61 6.85
N ASN A 151 -2.02 6.91 7.46
CA ASN A 151 -1.98 7.87 8.56
C ASN A 151 -2.42 9.26 8.03
N PRO A 152 -3.48 9.88 8.60
CA PRO A 152 -4.00 11.16 8.10
C PRO A 152 -3.02 12.32 8.23
N GLU A 153 -1.97 12.19 9.04
CA GLU A 153 -0.90 13.17 9.20
C GLU A 153 0.23 12.99 8.18
N SER A 154 0.19 11.94 7.34
CA SER A 154 1.21 11.67 6.31
C SER A 154 1.01 12.54 5.07
N ASN A 155 1.53 13.77 5.12
CA ASN A 155 1.48 14.69 3.98
C ASN A 155 2.16 14.14 2.72
N ILE A 156 3.28 13.41 2.88
CA ILE A 156 4.00 12.81 1.75
C ILE A 156 3.10 11.79 1.05
N ALA A 157 2.52 10.83 1.78
CA ALA A 157 1.66 9.83 1.18
C ALA A 157 0.41 10.46 0.53
N ILE A 158 -0.23 11.43 1.21
CA ILE A 158 -1.50 12.00 0.76
C ILE A 158 -1.33 12.96 -0.42
N GLN A 159 -0.40 13.91 -0.32
CA GLN A 159 -0.27 15.00 -1.29
C GLN A 159 0.74 14.69 -2.39
N GLU A 160 1.88 14.09 -2.02
CA GLU A 160 2.99 13.89 -2.95
C GLU A 160 2.89 12.54 -3.68
N MET A 161 2.38 11.50 -3.02
CA MET A 161 2.18 10.15 -3.57
C MET A 161 0.73 9.86 -3.97
N GLN A 162 -0.10 10.90 -4.07
CA GLN A 162 -1.50 10.82 -4.52
C GLN A 162 -2.36 9.83 -3.72
N GLY A 163 -2.12 9.74 -2.41
CA GLY A 163 -2.94 9.01 -1.47
C GLY A 163 -2.66 7.51 -1.38
N VAL A 164 -1.57 7.00 -1.96
CA VAL A 164 -1.20 5.58 -1.88
C VAL A 164 0.26 5.41 -1.45
N ALA A 165 0.51 4.42 -0.60
CA ALA A 165 1.84 3.96 -0.21
C ALA A 165 1.81 2.42 -0.09
N GLY A 166 2.94 1.77 -0.37
CA GLY A 166 3.03 0.32 -0.45
C GLY A 166 4.39 -0.19 -0.03
N TRP A 167 4.41 -1.44 0.43
CA TRP A 167 5.63 -2.15 0.79
C TRP A 167 5.50 -3.63 0.49
N THR A 168 6.56 -4.20 -0.06
CA THR A 168 6.70 -5.64 -0.23
C THR A 168 7.42 -6.22 0.99
N LEU A 169 6.70 -7.01 1.79
CA LEU A 169 7.20 -7.57 3.05
C LEU A 169 7.85 -8.94 2.87
N SER A 170 7.51 -9.64 1.80
CA SER A 170 8.14 -10.89 1.38
C SER A 170 7.84 -11.14 -0.09
N GLN A 171 8.36 -12.23 -0.64
CA GLN A 171 8.00 -12.69 -1.99
C GLN A 171 6.49 -12.94 -2.19
N ASN A 172 5.68 -13.05 -1.12
CA ASN A 172 4.25 -13.33 -1.22
C ASN A 172 3.36 -12.22 -0.64
N VAL A 173 3.91 -11.23 0.09
CA VAL A 173 3.09 -10.29 0.87
C VAL A 173 3.38 -8.84 0.50
N ILE A 174 2.30 -8.12 0.16
CA ILE A 174 2.29 -6.68 -0.05
C ILE A 174 1.41 -6.03 1.02
N LEU A 175 1.88 -4.95 1.62
CA LEU A 175 1.11 -4.07 2.50
C LEU A 175 0.83 -2.74 1.79
N LEU A 176 -0.43 -2.32 1.76
CA LEU A 176 -0.86 -1.06 1.17
C LEU A 176 -1.51 -0.17 2.21
N GLN A 177 -1.17 1.11 2.13
CA GLN A 177 -1.84 2.17 2.84
C GLN A 177 -2.51 3.13 1.86
N ILE A 178 -3.80 3.36 2.07
CA ILE A 178 -4.65 4.12 1.13
C ILE A 178 -5.35 5.26 1.87
N SER A 179 -5.32 6.45 1.30
CA SER A 179 -6.14 7.59 1.71
C SER A 179 -7.47 7.56 0.95
N PRO A 180 -8.60 8.03 1.52
CA PRO A 180 -9.85 8.18 0.76
C PRO A 180 -9.75 9.08 -0.48
N SER A 181 -8.69 9.90 -0.56
CA SER A 181 -8.39 10.77 -1.71
C SER A 181 -7.46 10.12 -2.74
N TYR A 182 -7.33 8.78 -2.74
CA TYR A 182 -6.39 8.08 -3.61
C TYR A 182 -6.68 8.32 -5.10
N SER A 183 -5.61 8.36 -5.89
CA SER A 183 -5.67 8.30 -7.35
C SER A 183 -5.75 6.83 -7.81
N GLU A 184 -6.74 6.50 -8.65
CA GLU A 184 -6.86 5.14 -9.22
C GLU A 184 -5.62 4.77 -10.04
N GLU A 185 -5.06 5.71 -10.81
CA GLU A 185 -3.87 5.46 -11.63
C GLU A 185 -2.62 5.27 -10.77
N SER A 186 -2.48 6.02 -9.67
CA SER A 186 -1.38 5.81 -8.73
C SER A 186 -1.52 4.49 -7.98
N LEU A 187 -2.73 4.07 -7.62
CA LEU A 187 -2.94 2.74 -7.01
C LEU A 187 -2.55 1.63 -7.97
N LYS A 188 -2.96 1.69 -9.24
CA LYS A 188 -2.56 0.72 -10.26
C LYS A 188 -1.05 0.66 -10.45
N TYR A 189 -0.41 1.82 -10.56
CA TYR A 189 1.03 1.93 -10.74
C TYR A 189 1.79 1.36 -9.53
N LEU A 190 1.38 1.73 -8.32
CA LEU A 190 1.97 1.20 -7.07
C LEU A 190 1.82 -0.32 -6.96
N ILE A 191 0.67 -0.88 -7.32
CA ILE A 191 0.49 -2.35 -7.31
C ILE A 191 1.47 -3.02 -8.26
N ALA A 192 1.66 -2.49 -9.47
CA ALA A 192 2.65 -3.04 -10.40
C ALA A 192 4.07 -2.93 -9.85
N HIS A 193 4.42 -1.80 -9.23
CA HIS A 193 5.71 -1.59 -8.56
C HIS A 193 5.96 -2.63 -7.47
N GLU A 194 5.04 -2.76 -6.50
CA GLU A 194 5.20 -3.75 -5.40
C GLU A 194 5.14 -5.19 -5.90
N TYR A 195 4.32 -5.49 -6.92
CA TYR A 195 4.31 -6.81 -7.54
C TYR A 195 5.68 -7.15 -8.13
N HIS A 196 6.39 -6.21 -8.77
CA HIS A 196 7.75 -6.44 -9.26
C HIS A 196 8.71 -6.82 -8.13
N HIS A 197 8.63 -6.13 -6.99
CA HIS A 197 9.43 -6.48 -5.82
C HIS A 197 9.16 -7.92 -5.36
N THR A 198 7.89 -8.35 -5.29
CA THR A 198 7.57 -9.74 -4.94
C THR A 198 8.23 -10.73 -5.89
N LYS A 199 8.23 -10.43 -7.19
CA LYS A 199 8.85 -11.23 -8.24
C LYS A 199 10.37 -11.24 -8.19
N PHE A 200 10.99 -10.11 -7.85
CA PHE A 200 12.42 -10.04 -7.59
C PHE A 200 12.79 -10.97 -6.43
N LEU A 201 12.04 -10.90 -5.33
CA LEU A 201 12.28 -11.70 -4.12
C LEU A 201 12.14 -13.21 -4.34
N GLU A 202 11.25 -13.66 -5.23
CA GLU A 202 11.17 -15.09 -5.63
C GLU A 202 12.47 -15.61 -6.25
N SER A 203 13.24 -14.73 -6.89
CA SER A 203 14.48 -15.08 -7.59
C SER A 203 15.75 -14.77 -6.80
N ALA A 204 15.66 -13.97 -5.75
CA ALA A 204 16.80 -13.46 -5.00
C ALA A 204 17.15 -14.37 -3.81
N SER A 205 18.42 -14.74 -3.68
CA SER A 205 18.89 -15.58 -2.57
C SER A 205 19.35 -14.80 -1.34
N ASN A 206 19.57 -13.48 -1.43
CA ASN A 206 20.00 -12.60 -0.32
C ASN A 206 19.59 -11.12 -0.55
N LEU A 207 19.22 -10.41 0.52
CA LEU A 207 18.73 -9.01 0.48
C LEU A 207 19.65 -8.00 1.17
N ASN A 208 20.85 -8.39 1.59
CA ASN A 208 21.80 -7.41 2.12
C ASN A 208 22.44 -6.63 0.97
N ILE A 209 21.74 -5.62 0.51
CA ILE A 209 22.06 -4.87 -0.69
C ILE A 209 22.63 -3.48 -0.37
N SER A 210 23.68 -3.13 -1.09
CA SER A 210 24.35 -1.83 -1.07
C SER A 210 23.47 -0.68 -1.56
N LEU A 211 23.90 0.55 -1.32
CA LEU A 211 23.17 1.76 -1.74
C LEU A 211 22.85 1.74 -3.24
N ILE A 212 23.81 1.41 -4.10
CA ILE A 212 23.58 1.33 -5.56
C ILE A 212 22.60 0.21 -5.92
N GLU A 213 22.66 -0.92 -5.23
CA GLU A 213 21.70 -2.01 -5.45
C GLU A 213 20.29 -1.59 -5.05
N LYS A 214 20.11 -0.82 -3.97
CA LYS A 214 18.80 -0.26 -3.60
C LYS A 214 18.26 0.71 -4.66
N PHE A 215 19.12 1.55 -5.27
CA PHE A 215 18.69 2.43 -6.36
C PHE A 215 18.21 1.61 -7.56
N ILE A 216 18.96 0.58 -7.95
CA ILE A 216 18.58 -0.28 -9.08
C ILE A 216 17.35 -1.13 -8.74
N PHE A 217 17.19 -1.58 -7.50
CA PHE A 217 16.02 -2.31 -7.03
C PHE A 217 14.73 -1.49 -7.24
N GLU A 218 14.68 -0.25 -6.74
CA GLU A 218 13.53 0.64 -6.98
C GLU A 218 13.37 1.01 -8.45
N GLY A 219 14.49 1.28 -9.14
CA GLY A 219 14.49 1.63 -10.55
C GLY A 219 13.90 0.55 -11.45
N LYS A 220 14.14 -0.72 -11.12
CA LYS A 220 13.57 -1.89 -11.78
C LYS A 220 12.05 -1.96 -11.61
N ALA A 221 11.57 -1.81 -10.39
CA ALA A 221 10.14 -1.84 -10.10
C ALA A 221 9.38 -0.70 -10.79
N ASP A 222 9.92 0.53 -10.78
CA ASP A 222 9.30 1.65 -11.50
C ASP A 222 9.36 1.47 -13.03
N ASN A 223 10.43 0.89 -13.59
CA ASN A 223 10.47 0.58 -15.03
C ASN A 223 9.43 -0.48 -15.41
N PHE A 224 9.24 -1.52 -14.59
CA PHE A 224 8.17 -2.49 -14.78
C PHE A 224 6.78 -1.84 -14.71
N ALA A 225 6.54 -1.03 -13.68
CA ALA A 225 5.28 -0.30 -13.53
C ALA A 225 5.02 0.64 -14.71
N SER A 226 6.03 1.32 -15.24
CA SER A 226 5.93 2.17 -16.43
C SER A 226 5.72 1.41 -17.74
N ILE A 227 6.19 0.17 -17.87
CA ILE A 227 5.85 -0.70 -19.01
C ILE A 227 4.36 -1.06 -18.97
N ILE A 228 3.84 -1.38 -17.79
CA ILE A 228 2.44 -1.77 -17.62
C ILE A 228 1.50 -0.56 -17.72
N TYR A 229 1.90 0.59 -17.19
CA TYR A 229 1.10 1.82 -17.14
C TYR A 229 1.85 3.00 -17.74
N PRO A 230 2.08 3.01 -19.08
CA PRO A 230 2.90 4.03 -19.75
C PRO A 230 2.30 5.44 -19.70
N GLU A 231 0.97 5.54 -19.54
CA GLU A 231 0.26 6.82 -19.46
C GLU A 231 0.34 7.48 -18.08
N HIS A 232 0.79 6.75 -17.05
CA HIS A 232 0.97 7.28 -15.71
C HIS A 232 2.43 7.64 -15.47
N THR A 233 2.66 8.84 -14.95
CA THR A 233 4.00 9.28 -14.55
C THR A 233 3.99 9.74 -13.10
N THR A 234 5.00 9.30 -12.36
CA THR A 234 5.17 9.66 -10.96
C THR A 234 6.24 10.75 -10.82
N PRO A 235 6.15 11.63 -9.81
CA PRO A 235 7.17 12.66 -9.61
C PRO A 235 8.60 12.13 -9.44
N TRP A 236 8.75 10.92 -8.87
CA TRP A 236 10.03 10.26 -8.61
C TRP A 236 10.62 9.49 -9.82
N THR A 237 9.91 9.40 -10.95
CA THR A 237 10.49 8.86 -12.20
C THR A 237 10.99 9.96 -13.14
N LYS A 238 10.60 11.23 -12.90
CA LYS A 238 11.06 12.39 -13.68
C LYS A 238 12.56 12.63 -13.46
N PRO A 239 13.35 12.87 -14.53
CA PRO A 239 14.79 13.08 -14.41
C PRO A 239 15.10 14.33 -13.56
N LEU A 240 16.24 14.28 -12.89
CA LEU A 240 16.85 15.45 -12.25
C LEU A 240 17.37 16.44 -13.31
N SER A 241 17.60 17.69 -12.90
CA SER A 241 18.37 18.63 -13.73
C SER A 241 19.78 18.07 -13.95
N GLU A 242 20.48 18.47 -15.02
CA GLU A 242 21.83 17.98 -15.29
C GLU A 242 22.81 18.25 -14.14
N VAL A 243 22.68 19.43 -13.52
CA VAL A 243 23.49 19.83 -12.36
C VAL A 243 23.23 18.93 -11.16
N ASP A 244 21.95 18.74 -10.80
CA ASP A 244 21.55 17.89 -9.68
C ASP A 244 21.93 16.42 -9.93
N LEU A 245 21.74 15.96 -11.16
CA LEU A 245 22.09 14.59 -11.56
C LEU A 245 23.58 14.35 -11.38
N ASN A 246 24.44 15.23 -11.90
CA ASN A 246 25.90 15.08 -11.77
C ASN A 246 26.33 15.10 -10.30
N HIS A 247 25.73 15.96 -9.49
CA HIS A 247 26.01 16.03 -8.05
C HIS A 247 25.60 14.74 -7.33
N VAL A 248 24.37 14.26 -7.54
CA VAL A 248 23.86 13.02 -6.96
C VAL A 248 24.68 11.81 -7.40
N LEU A 249 25.07 11.73 -8.69
CA LEU A 249 25.95 10.68 -9.19
C LEU A 249 27.32 10.69 -8.50
N GLY A 250 27.88 11.87 -8.21
CA GLY A 250 29.11 12.00 -7.44
C GLY A 250 28.96 11.48 -6.01
N GLN A 251 27.87 11.84 -5.33
CA GLN A 251 27.59 11.33 -3.97
C GLN A 251 27.36 9.81 -3.98
N LEU A 252 26.64 9.30 -4.97
CA LEU A 252 26.39 7.87 -5.13
C LEU A 252 27.67 7.10 -5.43
N HIS A 253 28.54 7.61 -6.31
CA HIS A 253 29.83 6.97 -6.62
C HIS A 253 30.69 6.76 -5.37
N VAL A 254 30.76 7.76 -4.48
CA VAL A 254 31.52 7.66 -3.21
C VAL A 254 30.88 6.66 -2.25
N ASN A 255 29.55 6.55 -2.23
CA ASN A 255 28.82 5.78 -1.22
C ASN A 255 28.18 4.49 -1.76
N LYS A 256 28.49 4.08 -3.00
CA LYS A 256 27.74 3.04 -3.73
C LYS A 256 27.64 1.71 -2.98
N ASP A 257 28.70 1.32 -2.28
CA ASP A 257 28.79 0.04 -1.54
C ASP A 257 28.30 0.16 -0.08
N SER A 258 27.84 1.34 0.33
CA SER A 258 27.40 1.57 1.71
C SER A 258 26.15 0.75 2.04
N LEU A 259 26.14 0.17 3.23
CA LEU A 259 24.99 -0.53 3.81
C LEU A 259 24.21 0.36 4.80
N ASP A 260 24.63 1.62 4.98
CA ASP A 260 24.00 2.54 5.93
C ASP A 260 22.58 2.92 5.47
N PRO A 261 21.52 2.55 6.22
CA PRO A 261 20.15 2.88 5.87
C PRO A 261 19.88 4.40 5.90
N SER A 262 20.64 5.18 6.68
CA SER A 262 20.47 6.63 6.77
C SER A 262 20.83 7.33 5.46
N LEU A 263 21.82 6.81 4.72
CA LEU A 263 22.17 7.33 3.40
C LEU A 263 21.05 7.08 2.40
N TYR A 264 20.44 5.89 2.40
CA TYR A 264 19.29 5.64 1.52
C TYR A 264 18.15 6.63 1.80
N ASN A 265 17.80 6.83 3.08
CA ASN A 265 16.79 7.80 3.47
C ASN A 265 17.18 9.24 3.10
N GLU A 266 18.46 9.60 3.17
CA GLU A 266 18.94 10.91 2.73
C GLU A 266 18.66 11.18 1.24
N PHE A 267 18.86 10.18 0.37
CA PHE A 267 18.51 10.31 -1.05
C PHE A 267 17.01 10.24 -1.32
N PHE A 268 16.24 9.57 -0.44
CA PHE A 268 14.79 9.48 -0.53
C PHE A 268 14.11 10.78 -0.10
N ASP A 269 14.36 11.26 1.11
CA ASP A 269 13.77 12.48 1.67
C ASP A 269 14.35 13.75 1.03
N GLY A 270 15.58 13.65 0.53
CA GLY A 270 16.40 14.77 0.10
C GLY A 270 17.18 15.39 1.27
N ASN A 271 18.25 16.12 0.95
CA ASN A 271 19.07 16.84 1.92
C ASN A 271 19.47 18.20 1.35
N ALA A 272 18.82 19.26 1.83
CA ALA A 272 19.08 20.62 1.39
C ALA A 272 20.51 21.09 1.69
N MET A 273 21.12 20.68 2.81
CA MET A 273 22.50 21.07 3.16
C MET A 273 23.52 20.42 2.22
N LYS A 274 23.20 19.22 1.72
CA LYS A 274 24.03 18.50 0.75
C LYS A 274 23.59 18.72 -0.70
N ASN A 275 22.62 19.59 -0.98
CA ASN A 275 22.04 19.78 -2.31
C ASN A 275 21.57 18.46 -2.96
N ILE A 276 20.99 17.56 -2.18
CA ILE A 276 20.39 16.30 -2.68
C ILE A 276 18.88 16.53 -2.82
N PRO A 277 18.32 16.55 -4.03
CA PRO A 277 16.87 16.66 -4.21
C PRO A 277 16.13 15.43 -3.66
N LYS A 278 14.86 15.62 -3.30
CA LYS A 278 13.97 14.54 -2.88
C LYS A 278 13.85 13.47 -3.97
N TRP A 279 13.74 12.21 -3.55
CA TRP A 279 13.62 11.00 -4.37
C TRP A 279 14.77 10.80 -5.36
N SER A 280 15.96 11.30 -5.04
CA SER A 280 17.15 11.13 -5.87
C SER A 280 17.46 9.65 -6.11
N ASN A 281 17.24 8.79 -5.12
CA ASN A 281 17.39 7.33 -5.26
C ASN A 281 16.47 6.74 -6.33
N TYR A 282 15.17 7.01 -6.25
CA TYR A 282 14.18 6.54 -7.23
C TYR A 282 14.45 7.13 -8.62
N LYS A 283 14.66 8.46 -8.69
CA LYS A 283 14.90 9.16 -9.96
C LYS A 283 16.12 8.62 -10.68
N VAL A 284 17.25 8.50 -9.98
CA VAL A 284 18.49 8.04 -10.58
C VAL A 284 18.42 6.54 -10.91
N GLY A 285 17.89 5.72 -10.01
CA GLY A 285 17.66 4.29 -10.24
C GLY A 285 16.79 4.00 -11.45
N PHE A 286 15.67 4.72 -11.59
CA PHE A 286 14.77 4.62 -12.74
C PHE A 286 15.48 4.98 -14.04
N GLN A 287 16.22 6.09 -14.08
CA GLN A 287 16.91 6.55 -15.29
C GLN A 287 18.08 5.62 -15.68
N MET A 288 18.79 5.03 -14.71
CA MET A 288 19.82 4.02 -14.97
C MET A 288 19.23 2.77 -15.61
N THR A 289 18.19 2.22 -14.99
CA THR A 289 17.53 1.01 -15.47
C THR A 289 16.89 1.27 -16.83
N LYS A 290 16.19 2.40 -17.00
CA LYS A 290 15.62 2.79 -18.29
C LYS A 290 16.68 2.87 -19.40
N SER A 291 17.80 3.54 -19.13
CA SER A 291 18.91 3.64 -20.08
C SER A 291 19.52 2.30 -20.45
N TYR A 292 19.53 1.33 -19.51
CA TYR A 292 19.96 -0.03 -19.81
C TYR A 292 18.95 -0.72 -20.74
N LEU A 293 17.66 -0.68 -20.41
CA LEU A 293 16.60 -1.34 -21.19
C LEU A 293 16.49 -0.78 -22.62
N GLU A 294 16.65 0.54 -22.81
CA GLU A 294 16.67 1.18 -24.13
C GLU A 294 17.80 0.64 -25.03
N LYS A 295 18.93 0.21 -24.46
CA LYS A 295 20.05 -0.41 -25.19
C LYS A 295 19.88 -1.91 -25.37
N HIS A 296 18.99 -2.54 -24.61
CA HIS A 296 18.77 -3.99 -24.61
C HIS A 296 17.28 -4.35 -24.77
N PRO A 297 16.60 -3.88 -25.85
CA PRO A 297 15.15 -4.02 -26.00
C PRO A 297 14.67 -5.47 -26.22
N HIS A 298 15.58 -6.40 -26.41
CA HIS A 298 15.29 -7.82 -26.62
C HIS A 298 15.21 -8.62 -25.31
N LEU A 299 15.66 -8.05 -24.18
CA LEU A 299 15.60 -8.73 -22.89
C LEU A 299 14.18 -8.74 -22.37
N SER A 300 13.71 -9.91 -21.97
CA SER A 300 12.45 -10.10 -21.25
C SER A 300 12.51 -9.50 -19.83
N ILE A 301 11.32 -9.28 -19.25
CA ILE A 301 11.17 -8.79 -17.87
C ILE A 301 11.92 -9.68 -16.87
N GLU A 302 11.83 -11.00 -17.05
CA GLU A 302 12.50 -11.96 -16.20
C GLU A 302 14.04 -11.85 -16.29
N GLU A 303 14.58 -11.73 -17.51
CA GLU A 303 16.03 -11.65 -17.74
C GLU A 303 16.63 -10.41 -17.09
N TRP A 304 16.08 -9.22 -17.34
CA TRP A 304 16.65 -8.00 -16.76
C TRP A 304 16.39 -7.86 -15.26
N THR A 305 15.32 -8.46 -14.73
CA THR A 305 15.06 -8.49 -13.28
C THR A 305 16.18 -9.22 -12.54
N LYS A 306 16.77 -10.27 -13.12
CA LYS A 306 17.84 -11.09 -12.53
C LYS A 306 19.24 -10.46 -12.59
N LEU A 307 19.44 -9.43 -13.42
CA LEU A 307 20.75 -8.76 -13.54
C LEU A 307 21.12 -8.05 -12.23
N ASN A 308 22.37 -8.08 -11.82
CA ASN A 308 22.81 -7.30 -10.66
C ASN A 308 22.94 -5.81 -11.00
N ALA A 309 23.13 -4.97 -9.97
CA ALA A 309 23.23 -3.52 -10.16
C ALA A 309 24.44 -3.12 -11.02
N GLU A 310 25.57 -3.80 -10.89
CA GLU A 310 26.78 -3.54 -11.69
C GLU A 310 26.50 -3.76 -13.18
N GLN A 311 25.87 -4.87 -13.54
CA GLN A 311 25.50 -5.19 -14.93
C GLN A 311 24.58 -4.12 -15.53
N ILE A 312 23.55 -3.69 -14.78
CA ILE A 312 22.62 -2.64 -15.22
C ILE A 312 23.38 -1.32 -15.41
N VAL A 313 24.19 -0.90 -14.43
CA VAL A 313 24.88 0.39 -14.46
C VAL A 313 25.95 0.42 -15.55
N GLN A 314 26.79 -0.62 -15.68
CA GLN A 314 27.83 -0.70 -16.71
C GLN A 314 27.25 -0.77 -18.12
N GLY A 315 26.10 -1.43 -18.31
CA GLY A 315 25.40 -1.43 -19.60
C GLY A 315 24.64 -0.13 -19.91
N SER A 316 24.34 0.69 -18.90
CA SER A 316 23.64 1.98 -19.07
C SER A 316 24.57 3.10 -19.58
N LYS A 317 24.06 4.32 -19.73
CA LYS A 317 24.88 5.53 -19.96
C LYS A 317 25.67 6.00 -18.72
N TYR A 318 25.41 5.41 -17.55
CA TYR A 318 25.99 5.78 -16.25
C TYR A 318 27.18 4.89 -15.84
N HIS A 319 27.81 4.19 -16.79
CA HIS A 319 28.89 3.23 -16.53
C HIS A 319 30.09 3.81 -15.76
N ASN A 320 30.27 5.13 -15.73
CA ASN A 320 31.37 5.80 -15.04
C ASN A 320 31.28 5.70 -13.50
N ILE A 321 30.15 5.27 -12.92
CA ILE A 321 30.04 5.05 -11.47
C ILE A 321 30.99 3.96 -10.98
N TYR A 322 31.36 3.00 -11.84
CA TYR A 322 32.26 1.89 -11.50
C TYR A 322 33.69 2.08 -12.01
N LYS A 323 34.05 3.26 -12.53
CA LYS A 323 35.41 3.59 -12.95
C LYS A 323 36.13 4.38 -11.86
#